data_AF-A0A6L6JCK3-F1
#
_entry.id   AF-A0A6L6JCK3-F1
#
_cell.length_a   1.000
_cell.length_b   1.000
_cell.length_c   1.000
_cell.angle_alpha   90.00
_cell.angle_beta   90.00
_cell.angle_gamma   90.00
#
_symmetry.space_group_name_H-M   'P 1'
#
loop_
_entity.id
_entity.type
_entity.pdbx_description
1 polymer ?
#
loop_
_entity_poly.entity_id
_entity_poly.type
_entity_poly.pdbx_seq_one_letter_code
_entity_poly.pdbx_strand_id
1 'polypeptide(L)'
;MRLALILALCAGPALADAPLFLLDQSSLPFDLGPGAPQNSPARQSNSPNSAANSSANSANASSSYANSPQNPANEKRVIFTGDGDVVGYYAPSSQGTLNLFDINGKRVAYRPRGSKSLFSSQGKWCGTVAGSQGGGFAFGIIRSCSNLF
;
A
#
# COMPACT_ATOMS: atom_id res chain seq x y z
N MET A 1 13.56 21.12 -49.97
CA MET A 1 13.84 20.22 -48.82
C MET A 1 12.90 20.61 -47.69
N ARG A 2 11.89 19.79 -47.37
CA ARG A 2 10.96 20.03 -46.26
C ARG A 2 11.38 19.10 -45.11
N LEU A 3 11.95 19.66 -44.05
CA LEU A 3 12.31 18.92 -42.84
C LEU A 3 11.03 18.72 -42.02
N ALA A 4 10.55 17.48 -41.94
CA ALA A 4 9.51 17.08 -41.00
C ALA A 4 10.17 16.80 -39.64
N LEU A 5 9.86 17.61 -38.63
CA LEU A 5 10.29 17.38 -37.25
C LEU A 5 9.31 16.40 -36.61
N ILE A 6 9.70 15.13 -36.50
CA ILE A 6 8.91 14.11 -35.79
C ILE A 6 9.17 14.29 -34.30
N LEU A 7 8.17 14.80 -33.56
CA LEU A 7 8.15 14.76 -32.10
C LEU A 7 7.83 13.32 -31.67
N ALA A 8 8.87 12.55 -31.33
CA ALA A 8 8.69 11.30 -30.60
C ALA A 8 8.37 11.63 -29.14
N LEU A 9 7.10 11.55 -28.75
CA LEU A 9 6.71 11.46 -27.35
C LEU A 9 7.20 10.11 -26.81
N CYS A 10 8.39 10.09 -26.23
CA CYS A 10 8.81 8.99 -25.37
C CYS A 10 7.95 9.03 -24.11
N ALA A 11 6.79 8.36 -24.12
CA ALA A 11 6.10 7.97 -22.90
C ALA A 11 7.02 6.97 -22.17
N GLY A 12 7.88 7.48 -21.28
CA GLY A 12 8.65 6.63 -20.39
C GLY A 12 7.71 5.76 -19.55
N PRO A 13 8.13 4.55 -19.14
CA PRO A 13 7.31 3.71 -18.29
C PRO A 13 6.97 4.52 -17.03
N ALA A 14 5.68 4.71 -16.76
CA ALA A 14 5.26 5.10 -15.44
C ALA A 14 5.81 4.03 -14.50
N LEU A 15 6.81 4.38 -13.69
CA LEU A 15 7.37 3.48 -12.71
C LEU A 15 6.23 3.12 -11.77
N ALA A 16 5.62 1.97 -12.00
CA ALA A 16 4.80 1.31 -11.00
C ALA A 16 5.73 1.15 -9.80
N ASP A 17 5.38 1.78 -8.68
CA ASP A 17 6.34 2.13 -7.65
C ASP A 17 6.22 1.25 -6.40
N ALA A 18 5.25 0.33 -6.37
CA ALA A 18 5.11 -0.63 -5.29
C ALA A 18 4.78 -2.08 -5.72
N PRO A 19 5.79 -2.96 -5.84
CA PRO A 19 5.55 -4.38 -6.11
C PRO A 19 4.83 -5.06 -4.92
N LEU A 20 3.91 -5.95 -5.27
CA LEU A 20 3.20 -6.87 -4.37
C LEU A 20 3.66 -8.30 -4.62
N PHE A 21 4.06 -8.99 -3.56
CA PHE A 21 4.47 -10.39 -3.64
C PHE A 21 3.98 -11.20 -2.45
N LEU A 22 3.86 -12.51 -2.65
CA LEU A 22 3.50 -13.42 -1.58
C LEU A 22 4.69 -13.65 -0.65
N LEU A 23 4.43 -13.54 0.65
CA LEU A 23 5.34 -13.92 1.71
C LEU A 23 5.00 -15.31 2.23
N ASP A 24 6.04 -16.10 2.43
CA ASP A 24 6.01 -17.19 3.38
C ASP A 24 6.29 -16.64 4.79
N GLN A 25 5.26 -16.61 5.63
CA GLN A 25 5.39 -16.10 6.99
C GLN A 25 6.39 -16.88 7.84
N SER A 26 6.57 -18.18 7.58
CA SER A 26 7.50 -19.02 8.35
C SER A 26 8.96 -18.68 8.10
N SER A 27 9.23 -18.06 6.95
CA SER A 27 10.58 -17.65 6.51
C SER A 27 10.89 -16.19 6.85
N LEU A 28 9.96 -15.44 7.45
CA LEU A 28 10.18 -14.04 7.82
C LEU A 28 11.07 -13.92 9.07
N PRO A 29 12.07 -13.03 9.05
CA PRO A 29 12.74 -12.58 10.26
C PRO A 29 11.74 -12.14 11.34
N PHE A 30 12.03 -12.46 12.60
CA PHE A 30 11.13 -12.21 13.72
C PHE A 30 10.67 -10.74 13.80
N ASP A 31 11.57 -9.79 13.53
CA ASP A 31 11.32 -8.34 13.58
C ASP A 31 10.36 -7.83 12.50
N LEU A 32 10.08 -8.63 11.47
CA LEU A 32 9.13 -8.33 10.40
C LEU A 32 7.80 -9.07 10.56
N GLY A 33 7.78 -10.15 11.34
CA GLY A 33 6.58 -10.95 11.60
C GLY A 33 5.67 -10.38 12.70
N PRO A 34 4.46 -10.94 12.86
CA PRO A 34 3.51 -10.53 13.90
C PRO A 34 3.92 -10.91 15.32
N GLY A 35 4.93 -11.78 15.47
CA GLY A 35 5.48 -12.18 16.77
C GLY A 35 6.28 -11.05 17.45
N ALA A 36 6.82 -10.10 16.69
CA ALA A 36 7.48 -8.94 17.27
C ALA A 36 6.44 -8.00 17.94
N PRO A 37 6.67 -7.54 19.18
CA PRO A 37 5.72 -6.68 19.90
C PRO A 37 5.25 -5.45 19.12
N GLN A 38 6.12 -4.84 18.33
CA GLN A 38 5.80 -3.66 17.51
C GLN A 38 4.82 -3.98 16.36
N ASN A 39 4.82 -5.21 15.88
CA ASN A 39 4.03 -5.71 14.75
C ASN A 39 2.77 -6.47 15.19
N SER A 40 2.61 -6.72 16.49
CA SER A 40 1.49 -7.48 17.02
C SER A 40 0.14 -6.81 16.69
N PRO A 41 -0.85 -7.54 16.15
CA PRO A 41 -2.22 -7.06 15.98
C PRO A 41 -2.90 -6.62 17.28
N ALA A 42 -2.52 -7.23 18.40
CA ALA A 42 -3.08 -6.91 19.71
C ALA A 42 -2.59 -5.56 20.25
N ARG A 43 -1.57 -4.96 19.64
CA ARG A 43 -1.06 -3.66 20.05
C ARG A 43 -2.04 -2.56 19.67
N GLN A 44 -2.45 -1.74 20.63
CA GLN A 44 -3.47 -0.70 20.43
C GLN A 44 -3.14 0.28 19.28
N SER A 45 -1.87 0.64 19.10
CA SER A 45 -1.44 1.51 18.00
C SER A 45 -1.58 0.88 16.62
N ASN A 46 -1.69 -0.45 16.53
CA ASN A 46 -1.89 -1.20 15.30
C ASN A 46 -3.37 -1.48 15.05
N SER A 47 -4.22 -1.33 16.07
CA SER A 47 -5.65 -1.61 16.00
C SER A 47 -6.34 -0.83 14.88
N PRO A 48 -7.26 -1.45 14.12
CA PRO A 48 -8.05 -0.76 13.11
C PRO A 48 -9.01 0.24 13.74
N ASN A 49 -9.34 0.09 15.03
CA ASN A 49 -10.26 0.98 15.74
C ASN A 49 -9.55 2.19 16.37
N SER A 50 -8.22 2.28 16.26
CA SER A 50 -7.51 3.47 16.71
C SER A 50 -7.86 4.67 15.82
N ALA A 51 -7.91 5.87 16.40
CA ALA A 51 -8.27 7.09 15.65
C ALA A 51 -7.38 7.30 14.42
N ALA A 52 -6.10 6.94 14.50
CA ALA A 52 -5.15 7.09 13.41
C ALA A 52 -5.31 6.05 12.29
N ASN A 53 -5.84 4.87 12.58
CA ASN A 53 -5.93 3.77 11.62
C ASN A 53 -7.35 3.54 11.09
N SER A 54 -8.37 4.03 11.79
CA SER A 54 -9.77 3.75 11.46
C SER A 54 -10.11 4.18 10.05
N SER A 55 -10.78 3.29 9.31
CA SER A 55 -11.34 3.58 7.98
C SER A 55 -12.50 4.56 8.04
N ALA A 56 -13.12 4.73 9.22
CA ALA A 56 -14.14 5.76 9.42
C ALA A 56 -13.54 7.17 9.55
N ASN A 57 -12.23 7.28 9.80
CA ASN A 57 -11.54 8.57 9.76
C ASN A 57 -11.43 9.03 8.30
N SER A 58 -11.87 10.25 8.00
CA SER A 58 -11.77 10.85 6.67
C SER A 58 -10.34 10.89 6.14
N ALA A 59 -9.33 10.97 7.01
CA ALA A 59 -7.92 10.89 6.61
C ALA A 59 -7.54 9.53 5.99
N ASN A 60 -8.35 8.49 6.17
CA ASN A 60 -8.11 7.12 5.71
C ASN A 60 -9.17 6.58 4.74
N ALA A 61 -10.29 7.28 4.57
CA ALA A 61 -11.37 6.88 3.69
C ALA A 61 -11.09 7.31 2.25
N SER A 62 -11.40 6.45 1.28
CA SER A 62 -11.29 6.75 -0.16
C SER A 62 -12.31 7.77 -0.66
N SER A 63 -13.39 8.01 0.09
CA SER A 63 -14.34 9.09 -0.17
C SER A 63 -13.72 10.48 -0.02
N SER A 64 -12.58 10.58 0.66
CA SER A 64 -11.79 11.81 0.71
C SER A 64 -10.90 11.91 -0.52
N TYR A 65 -10.88 13.07 -1.18
CA TYR A 65 -10.11 13.29 -2.42
C TYR A 65 -8.63 12.86 -2.30
N ALA A 66 -7.98 13.10 -1.16
CA ALA A 66 -6.58 12.69 -0.95
C ALA A 66 -6.34 11.17 -1.15
N ASN A 67 -7.31 10.33 -0.81
CA ASN A 67 -7.24 8.87 -0.89
C ASN A 67 -8.06 8.30 -2.06
N SER A 68 -8.74 9.14 -2.83
CA SER A 68 -9.62 8.71 -3.91
C SER A 68 -8.77 8.19 -5.08
N PRO A 69 -9.29 7.18 -5.84
CA PRO A 69 -8.62 6.71 -7.05
C PRO A 69 -8.65 7.76 -8.18
N GLN A 70 -9.53 8.77 -8.10
CA GLN A 70 -9.60 9.88 -9.06
C GLN A 70 -8.58 10.98 -8.79
N ASN A 71 -7.78 10.87 -7.72
CA ASN A 71 -6.69 11.81 -7.45
C ASN A 71 -5.48 11.44 -8.34
N PRO A 72 -5.02 12.34 -9.24
CA PRO A 72 -3.89 12.05 -10.12
C PRO A 72 -2.57 11.73 -9.41
N ALA A 73 -2.44 12.11 -8.13
CA ALA A 73 -1.30 11.70 -7.32
C ALA A 73 -1.30 10.20 -7.01
N ASN A 74 -2.47 9.57 -6.91
CA ASN A 74 -2.63 8.15 -6.61
C ASN A 74 -2.52 7.26 -7.86
N GLU A 75 -2.78 7.81 -9.06
CA GLU A 75 -2.50 7.15 -10.34
C GLU A 75 -1.01 6.80 -10.52
N LYS A 76 -0.12 7.48 -9.78
CA LYS A 76 1.33 7.24 -9.78
C LYS A 76 1.79 6.33 -8.65
N ARG A 77 0.89 5.92 -7.75
CA ARG A 77 1.16 5.15 -6.52
C ARG A 77 0.55 3.77 -6.60
N VAL A 78 0.85 3.07 -7.69
CA VAL A 78 0.18 1.82 -8.05
C VAL A 78 0.85 0.62 -7.41
N ILE A 79 0.02 -0.33 -7.00
CA ILE A 79 0.42 -1.62 -6.47
C ILE A 79 0.29 -2.63 -7.60
N PHE A 80 1.38 -3.32 -7.92
CA PHE A 80 1.44 -4.24 -9.06
C PHE A 80 2.01 -5.61 -8.69
N THR A 81 1.55 -6.66 -9.37
CA THR A 81 2.07 -8.02 -9.18
C THR A 81 3.38 -8.23 -9.95
N GLY A 82 4.06 -9.36 -9.70
CA GLY A 82 5.26 -9.74 -10.47
C GLY A 82 5.03 -9.87 -11.97
N ASP A 83 3.78 -10.10 -12.40
CA ASP A 83 3.38 -10.20 -13.80
C ASP A 83 3.07 -8.83 -14.43
N GLY A 84 3.06 -7.76 -13.62
CA GLY A 84 2.81 -6.39 -14.06
C GLY A 84 1.36 -5.92 -13.92
N ASP A 85 0.44 -6.76 -13.43
CA ASP A 85 -0.95 -6.39 -13.24
C ASP A 85 -1.10 -5.38 -12.09
N VAL A 86 -1.80 -4.28 -12.35
CA VAL A 86 -2.17 -3.32 -11.31
C VAL A 86 -3.36 -3.84 -10.54
N VAL A 87 -3.16 -4.06 -9.24
CA VAL A 87 -4.17 -4.63 -8.32
C VAL A 87 -4.69 -3.61 -7.32
N GLY A 88 -4.10 -2.40 -7.29
CA GLY A 88 -4.55 -1.36 -6.39
C GLY A 88 -3.62 -0.16 -6.37
N TYR A 89 -3.77 0.65 -5.34
CA TYR A 89 -2.94 1.83 -5.12
C TYR A 89 -2.76 2.08 -3.62
N TYR A 90 -1.79 2.91 -3.26
CA TYR A 90 -1.55 3.31 -1.89
C TYR A 90 -1.66 4.82 -1.70
N ALA A 91 -2.10 5.24 -0.51
CA ALA A 91 -2.18 6.65 -0.14
C ALA A 91 -1.74 6.87 1.32
N PRO A 92 -0.73 7.72 1.58
CA PRO A 92 -0.36 8.10 2.92
C PRO A 92 -1.36 9.12 3.50
N SER A 93 -1.76 8.93 4.75
CA SER A 93 -2.54 9.90 5.52
C SER A 93 -1.64 10.92 6.21
N SER A 94 -2.20 12.08 6.56
CA SER A 94 -1.52 13.10 7.37
C SER A 94 -1.14 12.61 8.78
N GLN A 95 -1.78 11.55 9.28
CA GLN A 95 -1.48 10.95 10.59
C GLN A 95 -0.36 9.89 10.52
N GLY A 96 0.16 9.59 9.33
CA GLY A 96 1.26 8.66 9.12
C GLY A 96 0.85 7.21 8.89
N THR A 97 -0.46 6.92 8.85
CA THR A 97 -1.00 5.64 8.37
C THR A 97 -0.87 5.60 6.86
N LEU A 98 -0.37 4.49 6.32
CA LEU A 98 -0.36 4.21 4.89
C LEU A 98 -1.56 3.33 4.56
N ASN A 99 -2.46 3.80 3.71
CA ASN A 99 -3.64 3.04 3.28
C ASN A 99 -3.35 2.34 1.95
N LEU A 100 -3.79 1.10 1.82
CA LEU A 100 -3.77 0.35 0.57
C LEU A 100 -5.22 0.11 0.15
N PHE A 101 -5.52 0.43 -1.10
CA PHE A 101 -6.84 0.32 -1.70
C PHE A 101 -6.78 -0.62 -2.91
N ASP A 102 -7.88 -1.31 -3.19
CA ASP A 102 -8.09 -1.94 -4.49
C ASP A 102 -8.29 -0.88 -5.59
N ILE A 103 -8.36 -1.31 -6.85
CA ILE A 103 -8.58 -0.42 -8.00
C ILE A 103 -9.90 0.37 -7.93
N ASN A 104 -10.87 -0.08 -7.13
CA ASN A 104 -12.16 0.56 -6.95
C ASN A 104 -12.17 1.56 -5.76
N GLY A 105 -11.06 1.68 -5.04
CA GLY A 105 -10.94 2.53 -3.87
C GLY A 105 -11.48 1.92 -2.58
N LYS A 106 -11.73 0.61 -2.50
CA LYS A 106 -12.01 -0.05 -1.23
C LYS A 106 -10.71 -0.26 -0.46
N ARG A 107 -10.66 0.12 0.82
CA ARG A 107 -9.45 -0.09 1.63
C ARG A 107 -9.29 -1.57 1.98
N VAL A 108 -8.21 -2.18 1.50
CA VAL A 108 -7.93 -3.62 1.65
C VAL A 108 -6.98 -3.87 2.82
N ALA A 109 -6.01 -2.97 3.02
CA ALA A 109 -5.05 -3.04 4.10
C ALA A 109 -4.57 -1.65 4.52
N TYR A 110 -3.87 -1.57 5.64
CA TYR A 110 -3.18 -0.38 6.10
C TYR A 110 -1.90 -0.75 6.86
N ARG A 111 -0.94 0.17 6.85
CA ARG A 111 0.21 0.15 7.76
C ARG A 111 0.06 1.29 8.78
N PRO A 112 -0.01 0.99 10.09
CA PRO A 112 0.04 2.00 11.15
C PRO A 112 1.34 2.80 11.11
N ARG A 113 1.30 4.05 11.59
CA ARG A 113 2.49 4.89 11.74
C ARG A 113 3.59 4.14 12.50
N GLY A 114 4.80 4.10 11.92
CA GLY A 114 5.98 3.50 12.55
C GLY A 114 6.00 1.96 12.56
N SER A 115 4.97 1.29 12.03
CA SER A 115 4.98 -0.15 11.84
C SER A 115 5.63 -0.53 10.51
N LYS A 116 6.25 -1.72 10.46
CA LYS A 116 6.63 -2.41 9.23
C LYS A 116 5.58 -3.43 8.79
N SER A 117 4.46 -3.55 9.51
CA SER A 117 3.42 -4.53 9.24
C SER A 117 2.23 -3.94 8.51
N LEU A 118 1.63 -4.76 7.66
CA LEU A 118 0.34 -4.52 7.03
C LEU A 118 -0.74 -5.25 7.83
N PHE A 119 -1.87 -4.59 8.00
CA PHE A 119 -3.06 -5.15 8.64
C PHE A 119 -4.23 -5.01 7.68
N SER A 120 -5.08 -6.04 7.60
CA SER A 120 -6.38 -5.95 6.93
C SER A 120 -7.23 -4.86 7.57
N SER A 121 -8.27 -4.38 6.87
CA SER A 121 -9.26 -3.47 7.45
C SER A 121 -9.95 -4.01 8.71
N GLN A 122 -9.92 -5.33 8.96
CA GLN A 122 -10.41 -5.98 10.18
C GLN A 122 -9.35 -6.14 11.28
N GLY A 123 -8.12 -5.66 11.06
CA GLY A 123 -7.03 -5.70 12.05
C GLY A 123 -6.23 -7.00 12.08
N LYS A 124 -6.50 -7.96 11.20
CA LYS A 124 -5.65 -9.16 11.05
C LYS A 124 -4.31 -8.77 10.43
N TRP A 125 -3.21 -9.33 10.93
CA TRP A 125 -1.90 -9.17 10.29
C TRP A 125 -1.93 -9.78 8.89
N CYS A 126 -1.43 -9.04 7.90
CA CYS A 126 -1.50 -9.40 6.49
C CYS A 126 -0.16 -9.42 5.77
N GLY A 127 0.93 -9.05 6.44
CA GLY A 127 2.26 -9.06 5.83
C GLY A 127 3.13 -7.93 6.34
N THR A 128 4.18 -7.64 5.57
CA THR A 128 5.15 -6.58 5.88
C THR A 128 5.33 -5.63 4.70
N VAL A 129 5.70 -4.40 5.02
CA VAL A 129 6.08 -3.37 4.06
C VAL A 129 7.54 -3.00 4.25
N ALA A 130 8.28 -2.99 3.15
CA ALA A 130 9.58 -2.33 3.07
C ALA A 130 9.38 -0.96 2.41
N GLY A 131 10.02 0.07 2.96
CA GLY A 131 10.06 1.41 2.35
C GLY A 131 11.47 1.76 1.90
N SER A 132 11.61 2.36 0.73
CA SER A 132 12.84 3.01 0.28
C SER A 132 12.88 4.46 0.76
N GLN A 133 14.06 4.95 1.16
CA GLN A 133 14.27 6.35 1.57
C GLN A 133 13.95 7.37 0.45
N GLY A 134 13.76 6.91 -0.80
CA GLY A 134 13.39 7.72 -1.96
C GLY A 134 11.90 7.67 -2.38
N GLY A 135 11.00 7.04 -1.60
CA GLY A 135 9.56 7.09 -1.88
C GLY A 135 8.96 5.91 -2.65
N GLY A 136 9.56 4.72 -2.59
CA GLY A 136 8.97 3.48 -3.11
C GLY A 136 8.66 2.50 -1.98
N PHE A 137 7.58 1.75 -2.10
CA PHE A 137 7.22 0.68 -1.16
C PHE A 137 7.41 -0.68 -1.80
N ALA A 138 7.60 -1.72 -1.01
CA ALA A 138 7.43 -3.09 -1.47
C ALA A 138 6.54 -3.80 -0.46
N PHE A 139 5.48 -4.43 -0.95
CA PHE A 139 4.45 -5.05 -0.13
C PHE A 139 4.58 -6.56 -0.23
N GLY A 140 5.02 -7.16 0.87
CA GLY A 140 4.93 -8.60 1.03
C GLY A 140 3.64 -8.92 1.77
N ILE A 141 2.80 -9.79 1.23
CA ILE A 141 1.53 -10.19 1.85
C ILE A 141 1.42 -11.70 2.03
N ILE A 142 0.74 -12.14 3.08
CA ILE A 142 0.43 -13.57 3.23
C ILE A 142 -0.71 -13.98 2.32
N ARG A 143 -0.72 -15.26 1.94
CA ARG A 143 -1.72 -15.84 1.02
C ARG A 143 -3.17 -15.56 1.46
N SER A 144 -3.48 -15.62 2.75
CA SER A 144 -4.83 -15.35 3.27
C SER A 144 -5.31 -13.91 3.06
N CYS A 145 -4.41 -12.96 2.78
CA CYS A 145 -4.74 -11.57 2.49
C CYS A 145 -4.58 -11.19 1.01
N SER A 146 -4.12 -12.11 0.15
CA SER A 146 -3.95 -11.83 -1.28
C SER A 146 -5.24 -11.56 -2.02
N ASN A 147 -6.30 -12.30 -1.70
CA ASN A 147 -7.64 -12.12 -2.29
C ASN A 147 -8.37 -10.85 -1.79
N LEU A 148 -7.69 -9.97 -1.04
CA LEU A 148 -8.28 -8.70 -0.64
C LEU A 148 -8.15 -7.64 -1.74
N PHE A 149 -7.12 -7.75 -2.59
CA PHE A 149 -6.85 -6.87 -3.72
C PHE A 149 -7.69 -7.24 -4.95
#